data_AF-A0A1T3BMQ9-F1
#
_entry.id   AF-A0A1T3BMQ9-F1
#
_cell.length_a   1.000
_cell.length_b   1.000
_cell.length_c   1.000
_cell.angle_alpha   90.00
_cell.angle_beta   90.00
_cell.angle_gamma   90.00
#
_symmetry.space_group_name_H-M   'P 1'
#
loop_
_entity.id
_entity.type
_entity.pdbx_description
1 polymer ?
#
loop_
_entity_poly.entity_id
_entity_poly.type
_entity_poly.pdbx_seq_one_letter_code
_entity_poly.pdbx_strand_id
1 'polypeptide(L)'
;MVTSANGTGLSVSGQGKASATVTNVKIVGNDNGSGDKGTGVVMMGDGEVMLMGTTVESFSTGVEMKSGTSGTVTVTGGTKIVTTVENGVGIKVEGGTLKINGESTIEAKGTHGVGIKVEGTGKANVNMMGGRLWEMRVGVVGG
;
A
#
# COMPACT_ATOMS: atom_id res chain seq x y z
N MET A 1 -4.08 -0.17 18.12
CA MET A 1 -4.75 0.52 17.00
C MET A 1 -3.95 1.78 16.73
N VAL A 2 -3.51 1.99 15.48
CA VAL A 2 -2.86 3.25 15.05
C VAL A 2 -3.89 4.02 14.22
N THR A 3 -4.22 5.24 14.63
CA THR A 3 -5.22 6.09 13.99
C THR A 3 -4.61 7.41 13.53
N SER A 4 -4.94 7.86 12.33
CA SER A 4 -4.50 9.14 11.77
C SER A 4 -5.72 9.94 11.31
N ALA A 5 -5.82 11.20 11.73
CA ALA A 5 -6.81 12.15 11.23
C ALA A 5 -6.16 12.94 10.10
N ASN A 6 -6.58 12.67 8.85
CA ASN A 6 -6.09 13.32 7.62
C ASN A 6 -4.59 13.11 7.31
N GLY A 7 -4.04 11.94 7.63
CA GLY A 7 -2.59 11.72 7.54
C GLY A 7 -2.15 10.28 7.26
N THR A 8 -0.84 10.07 7.38
CA THR A 8 -0.21 8.75 7.18
C THR A 8 -0.41 7.86 8.41
N GLY A 9 -0.78 6.59 8.23
CA GLY A 9 -0.88 5.62 9.33
C GLY A 9 0.48 5.15 9.84
N LEU A 10 1.37 4.73 8.93
CA LEU A 10 2.76 4.38 9.18
C LEU A 10 3.64 5.04 8.10
N SER A 11 4.62 5.84 8.52
CA SER A 11 5.64 6.38 7.62
C SER A 11 6.98 5.75 7.93
N VAL A 12 7.64 5.22 6.91
CA VAL A 12 9.01 4.70 6.99
C VAL A 12 9.86 5.55 6.08
N SER A 13 10.61 6.47 6.68
CA SER A 13 11.47 7.43 5.98
C SER A 13 12.78 7.66 6.77
N GLY A 14 13.85 8.01 6.05
CA GLY A 14 15.13 8.34 6.66
C GLY A 14 16.28 8.25 5.65
N GLN A 15 17.34 9.02 5.85
CA GLN A 15 18.59 8.88 5.10
C GLN A 15 19.30 7.60 5.60
N GLY A 16 18.96 6.44 5.03
CA GLY A 16 19.50 5.12 5.40
C GLY A 16 18.52 3.97 5.11
N LYS A 17 18.89 2.74 5.50
CA LYS A 17 18.05 1.53 5.36
C LYS A 17 16.96 1.44 6.45
N ALA A 18 16.20 2.50 6.65
CA ALA A 18 15.09 2.52 7.60
C ALA A 18 14.10 1.39 7.28
N SER A 19 13.82 0.53 8.25
CA SER A 19 12.98 -0.65 8.04
C SER A 19 11.89 -0.78 9.10
N ALA A 20 10.78 -1.40 8.72
CA ALA A 20 9.67 -1.68 9.62
C ALA A 20 9.12 -3.08 9.36
N THR A 21 8.89 -3.83 10.45
CA THR A 21 8.12 -5.08 10.41
C THR A 21 6.84 -4.88 11.19
N VAL A 22 5.70 -5.01 10.51
CA VAL A 22 4.36 -4.85 11.08
C VAL A 22 3.68 -6.21 11.03
N THR A 23 3.39 -6.76 12.19
CA THR A 23 2.82 -8.11 12.32
C THR A 23 1.50 -8.08 13.08
N ASN A 24 0.44 -8.62 12.50
CA ASN A 24 -0.87 -8.76 13.13
C ASN A 24 -1.46 -7.43 13.67
N VAL A 25 -1.20 -6.34 12.96
CA VAL A 25 -1.70 -5.00 13.31
C VAL A 25 -2.83 -4.59 12.39
N LYS A 26 -3.79 -3.84 12.94
CA LYS A 26 -4.82 -3.13 12.18
C LYS A 26 -4.50 -1.62 12.15
N ILE A 27 -4.31 -1.07 10.95
CA ILE A 27 -4.09 0.35 10.65
C ILE A 27 -5.35 0.90 9.98
N VAL A 28 -5.97 1.92 10.57
CA VAL A 28 -7.28 2.42 10.15
C VAL A 28 -7.24 3.94 9.99
N GLY A 29 -7.65 4.42 8.82
CA GLY A 29 -7.86 5.85 8.57
C GLY A 29 -9.13 6.33 9.27
N ASN A 30 -9.11 7.54 9.81
CA ASN A 30 -10.31 8.09 10.47
C ASN A 30 -11.33 8.59 9.43
N ASP A 31 -12.59 8.22 9.59
CA ASP A 31 -13.68 8.55 8.66
C ASP A 31 -14.48 9.77 9.16
N ASN A 32 -13.90 10.96 9.02
CA ASN A 32 -14.59 12.20 9.39
C ASN A 32 -15.26 12.90 8.19
N GLY A 33 -15.59 12.17 7.11
CA GLY A 33 -16.45 12.68 6.03
C GLY A 33 -15.84 13.75 5.09
N SER A 34 -14.51 13.91 5.06
CA SER A 34 -13.80 14.82 4.16
C SER A 34 -12.98 14.04 3.12
N GLY A 35 -13.00 14.50 1.87
CA GLY A 35 -12.68 13.75 0.64
C GLY A 35 -11.26 13.20 0.46
N ASP A 36 -10.32 13.44 1.37
CA ASP A 36 -8.97 12.87 1.30
C ASP A 36 -8.61 12.11 2.58
N LYS A 37 -8.64 10.77 2.52
CA LYS A 37 -8.38 9.89 3.66
C LYS A 37 -6.91 9.49 3.82
N GLY A 38 -5.99 10.20 3.16
CA GLY A 38 -4.54 9.99 3.30
C GLY A 38 -4.06 8.59 2.87
N THR A 39 -2.90 8.19 3.40
CA THR A 39 -2.23 6.93 3.05
C THR A 39 -1.99 6.05 4.28
N GLY A 40 -2.33 4.77 4.20
CA GLY A 40 -2.16 3.84 5.32
C GLY A 40 -0.69 3.60 5.67
N VAL A 41 0.11 3.18 4.70
CA VAL A 41 1.56 2.96 4.85
C VAL A 41 2.30 3.70 3.76
N VAL A 42 3.28 4.53 4.12
CA VAL A 42 4.15 5.24 3.18
C VAL A 42 5.58 4.78 3.37
N MET A 43 6.21 4.39 2.27
CA MET A 43 7.64 4.09 2.20
C MET A 43 8.39 5.16 1.40
N MET A 44 9.48 5.64 1.99
CA MET A 44 10.47 6.51 1.36
C MET A 44 11.87 5.96 1.63
N GLY A 45 12.75 5.98 0.62
CA GLY A 45 14.16 5.60 0.76
C GLY A 45 14.47 4.15 0.37
N ASP A 46 15.52 3.57 0.95
CA ASP A 46 16.16 2.35 0.41
C ASP A 46 16.03 1.12 1.33
N GLY A 47 15.25 1.23 2.41
CA GLY A 47 15.08 0.16 3.39
C GLY A 47 14.03 -0.89 3.02
N GLU A 48 13.41 -1.49 4.03
CA GLU A 48 12.43 -2.57 3.85
C GLU A 48 11.21 -2.41 4.77
N VAL A 49 10.01 -2.59 4.21
CA VAL A 49 8.77 -2.66 4.99
C VAL A 49 8.15 -4.04 4.80
N MET A 50 7.89 -4.76 5.88
CA MET A 50 7.19 -6.04 5.86
C MET A 50 5.84 -5.92 6.57
N LEU A 51 4.77 -6.25 5.85
CA LEU A 51 3.41 -6.34 6.37
C LEU A 51 3.02 -7.83 6.42
N MET A 52 2.86 -8.36 7.63
CA MET A 52 2.53 -9.78 7.87
C MET A 52 1.25 -9.90 8.69
N GLY A 53 0.18 -10.42 8.10
CA GLY A 53 -1.13 -10.51 8.77
C GLY A 53 -1.71 -9.14 9.14
N THR A 54 -1.30 -8.08 8.44
CA THR A 54 -1.70 -6.71 8.73
C THR A 54 -3.00 -6.39 8.01
N THR A 55 -3.87 -5.58 8.63
CA THR A 55 -5.03 -4.99 7.95
C THR A 55 -4.81 -3.49 7.79
N VAL A 56 -4.95 -2.98 6.57
CA VAL A 56 -4.91 -1.55 6.25
C VAL A 56 -6.23 -1.17 5.60
N GLU A 57 -7.00 -0.30 6.23
CA GLU A 57 -8.33 0.08 5.72
C GLU A 57 -8.69 1.55 5.96
N SER A 58 -9.71 2.02 5.24
CA SER A 58 -10.26 3.37 5.37
C SER A 58 -9.32 4.50 4.95
N PHE A 59 -8.36 4.23 4.07
CA PHE A 59 -7.47 5.22 3.45
C PHE A 59 -7.77 5.40 1.96
N SER A 60 -7.37 6.54 1.40
CA SER A 60 -7.43 6.75 -0.06
C SER A 60 -6.38 5.90 -0.77
N THR A 61 -5.19 5.82 -0.20
CA THR A 61 -4.16 4.86 -0.62
C THR A 61 -3.85 3.91 0.53
N GLY A 62 -3.95 2.59 0.33
CA GLY A 62 -3.59 1.64 1.37
C GLY A 62 -2.09 1.66 1.66
N VAL A 63 -1.28 1.44 0.63
CA VAL A 63 0.18 1.45 0.70
C VAL A 63 0.76 2.27 -0.45
N GLU A 64 1.71 3.15 -0.18
CA GLU A 64 2.38 3.98 -1.18
C GLU A 64 3.90 3.86 -1.09
N MET A 65 4.53 3.52 -2.20
CA MET A 65 5.99 3.58 -2.38
C MET A 65 6.32 4.79 -3.24
N LYS A 66 6.90 5.83 -2.64
CA LYS A 66 7.11 7.13 -3.30
C LYS A 66 8.16 7.05 -4.41
N SER A 67 8.05 7.92 -5.41
CA SER A 67 9.10 8.12 -6.42
C SER A 67 10.46 8.40 -5.78
N GLY A 68 11.55 7.91 -6.38
CA GLY A 68 12.90 8.07 -5.84
C GLY A 68 13.27 7.08 -4.72
N THR A 69 12.33 6.25 -4.28
CA THR A 69 12.57 5.09 -3.40
C THR A 69 13.21 3.95 -4.18
N SER A 70 14.20 3.28 -3.61
CA SER A 70 14.71 1.99 -4.13
C SER A 70 14.39 0.80 -3.21
N GLY A 71 13.80 1.08 -2.03
CA GLY A 71 13.45 0.09 -1.03
C GLY A 71 12.33 -0.87 -1.44
N THR A 72 12.10 -1.86 -0.57
CA THR A 72 11.16 -2.96 -0.81
C THR A 72 10.00 -2.96 0.18
N VAL A 73 8.77 -3.10 -0.31
CA VAL A 73 7.62 -3.47 0.52
C VAL A 73 7.26 -4.92 0.27
N THR A 74 7.16 -5.73 1.32
CA THR A 74 6.69 -7.11 1.27
C THR A 74 5.34 -7.26 1.97
N VAL A 75 4.36 -7.80 1.28
CA VAL A 75 3.00 -8.09 1.77
C VAL A 75 2.81 -9.60 1.87
N THR A 76 2.50 -10.11 3.07
CA THR A 76 2.34 -11.56 3.29
C THR A 76 1.46 -11.90 4.49
N GLY A 77 1.32 -13.19 4.77
CA GLY A 77 0.72 -13.72 6.01
C GLY A 77 -0.76 -13.42 6.19
N GLY A 78 -1.55 -13.38 5.11
CA GLY A 78 -2.97 -13.05 5.20
C GLY A 78 -3.25 -11.54 5.25
N THR A 79 -2.29 -10.69 4.86
CA THR A 79 -2.46 -9.23 4.88
C THR A 79 -3.64 -8.80 4.01
N LYS A 80 -4.42 -7.83 4.51
CA LYS A 80 -5.59 -7.26 3.85
C LYS A 80 -5.41 -5.76 3.68
N ILE A 81 -5.53 -5.29 2.45
CA ILE A 81 -5.48 -3.86 2.11
C ILE A 81 -6.79 -3.52 1.42
N VAL A 82 -7.59 -2.66 2.03
CA VAL A 82 -8.94 -2.34 1.57
C VAL A 82 -9.13 -0.83 1.48
N THR A 83 -9.54 -0.36 0.31
CA THR A 83 -9.99 1.02 0.12
C THR A 83 -11.40 1.01 -0.45
N THR A 84 -12.25 1.92 0.04
CA THR A 84 -13.66 2.05 -0.38
C THR A 84 -13.97 3.42 -0.95
N VAL A 85 -12.97 4.30 -1.07
CA VAL A 85 -13.17 5.66 -1.60
C VAL A 85 -13.11 5.65 -3.12
N GLU A 86 -13.81 6.60 -3.74
CA GLU A 86 -13.72 6.83 -5.19
C GLU A 86 -12.27 7.08 -5.61
N ASN A 87 -11.84 6.48 -6.73
CA ASN A 87 -10.46 6.50 -7.22
C ASN A 87 -9.43 5.93 -6.20
N GLY A 88 -9.88 5.20 -5.17
CA GLY A 88 -9.01 4.64 -4.15
C GLY A 88 -8.01 3.64 -4.72
N VAL A 89 -6.78 3.68 -4.20
CA VAL A 89 -5.71 2.78 -4.62
C VAL A 89 -5.34 1.85 -3.47
N GLY A 90 -5.37 0.53 -3.68
CA GLY A 90 -4.90 -0.43 -2.68
C GLY A 90 -3.40 -0.24 -2.42
N ILE A 91 -2.59 -0.45 -3.46
CA ILE A 91 -1.14 -0.25 -3.42
C ILE A 91 -0.68 0.61 -4.61
N LYS A 92 -0.02 1.73 -4.33
CA LYS A 92 0.61 2.61 -5.31
C LYS A 92 2.13 2.43 -5.29
N VAL A 93 2.73 2.11 -6.43
CA VAL A 93 4.17 1.88 -6.58
C VAL A 93 4.74 2.87 -7.59
N GLU A 94 5.28 3.99 -7.13
CA GLU A 94 5.93 5.02 -7.96
C GLU A 94 7.46 4.80 -8.07
N GLY A 95 8.04 4.13 -7.08
CA GLY A 95 9.44 3.73 -6.99
C GLY A 95 9.60 2.44 -6.16
N GLY A 96 10.80 1.87 -6.17
CA GLY A 96 11.15 0.68 -5.38
C GLY A 96 10.54 -0.63 -5.89
N THR A 97 10.50 -1.63 -5.02
CA THR A 97 9.99 -2.97 -5.33
C THR A 97 8.86 -3.40 -4.40
N LEU A 98 7.68 -3.66 -4.95
CA LEU A 98 6.61 -4.35 -4.25
C LEU A 98 6.76 -5.87 -4.41
N LYS A 99 6.69 -6.63 -3.31
CA LYS A 99 6.61 -8.09 -3.28
C LYS A 99 5.32 -8.50 -2.57
N ILE A 100 4.50 -9.33 -3.20
CA ILE A 100 3.32 -9.92 -2.54
C ILE A 100 3.46 -11.44 -2.57
N ASN A 101 3.45 -12.04 -1.38
CA ASN A 101 3.72 -13.46 -1.17
C ASN A 101 2.63 -14.13 -0.35
N GLY A 102 2.22 -15.34 -0.77
CA GLY A 102 1.22 -16.15 -0.06
C GLY A 102 -0.18 -15.57 -0.17
N GLU A 103 -1.06 -15.95 0.76
CA GLU A 103 -2.44 -15.47 0.78
C GLU A 103 -2.48 -14.01 1.24
N SER A 104 -2.93 -13.10 0.39
CA SER A 104 -3.17 -11.70 0.73
C SER A 104 -4.33 -11.16 -0.09
N THR A 105 -5.01 -10.13 0.42
CA THR A 105 -6.20 -9.55 -0.22
C THR A 105 -5.98 -8.06 -0.44
N ILE A 106 -6.14 -7.61 -1.69
CA ILE A 106 -6.11 -6.20 -2.05
C ILE A 106 -7.41 -5.87 -2.76
N GLU A 107 -8.26 -5.08 -2.08
CA GLU A 107 -9.60 -4.73 -2.53
C GLU A 107 -9.74 -3.20 -2.63
N ALA A 108 -9.95 -2.70 -3.85
CA ALA A 108 -10.34 -1.32 -4.10
C ALA A 108 -11.80 -1.29 -4.55
N LYS A 109 -12.69 -0.95 -3.63
CA LYS A 109 -14.16 -1.10 -3.77
C LYS A 109 -14.87 0.19 -4.18
N GLY A 110 -14.19 1.33 -4.13
CA GLY A 110 -14.78 2.57 -4.62
C GLY A 110 -14.86 2.60 -6.14
N THR A 111 -15.72 3.45 -6.69
CA THR A 111 -15.83 3.66 -8.13
C THR A 111 -14.46 4.05 -8.70
N HIS A 112 -14.04 3.41 -9.80
CA HIS A 112 -12.70 3.55 -10.40
C HIS A 112 -11.53 3.17 -9.47
N GLY A 113 -11.79 2.38 -8.43
CA GLY A 113 -10.75 1.88 -7.53
C GLY A 113 -9.74 1.01 -8.27
N VAL A 114 -8.47 1.10 -7.85
CA VAL A 114 -7.38 0.30 -8.43
C VAL A 114 -6.73 -0.52 -7.33
N GLY A 115 -6.67 -1.84 -7.50
CA GLY A 115 -6.03 -2.72 -6.50
C GLY A 115 -4.54 -2.41 -6.37
N ILE A 116 -3.79 -2.56 -7.46
CA ILE A 116 -2.36 -2.22 -7.53
C ILE A 116 -2.14 -1.29 -8.72
N LYS A 117 -1.55 -0.13 -8.47
CA LYS A 117 -1.17 0.88 -9.46
C LYS A 117 0.35 1.01 -9.47
N VAL A 118 0.98 0.71 -10.61
CA VAL A 118 2.44 0.84 -10.79
C VAL A 118 2.70 1.94 -11.81
N GLU A 119 3.52 2.93 -11.44
CA GLU A 119 3.85 4.10 -12.26
C GLU A 119 5.33 4.47 -12.09
N GLY A 120 5.85 5.33 -12.97
CA GLY A 120 7.23 5.81 -12.88
C GLY A 120 8.26 4.68 -12.99
N THR A 121 9.19 4.63 -12.02
CA THR A 121 10.28 3.62 -11.99
C THR A 121 9.97 2.42 -11.10
N GLY A 122 8.77 2.40 -10.51
CA GLY A 122 8.32 1.34 -9.62
C GLY A 122 8.30 -0.03 -10.29
N LYS A 123 8.60 -1.06 -9.50
CA LYS A 123 8.51 -2.46 -9.92
C LYS A 123 7.59 -3.21 -8.97
N ALA A 124 6.69 -4.01 -9.51
CA ALA A 124 5.86 -4.91 -8.71
C ALA A 124 6.10 -6.36 -9.14
N ASN A 125 6.38 -7.21 -8.17
CA ASN A 125 6.44 -8.66 -8.33
C ASN A 125 5.35 -9.28 -7.45
N VAL A 126 4.40 -9.96 -8.10
CA VAL A 126 3.24 -10.56 -7.44
C VAL A 126 3.37 -12.07 -7.57
N ASN A 127 3.66 -12.74 -6.45
CA ASN A 127 3.72 -14.20 -6.34
C ASN A 127 2.69 -14.67 -5.31
N MET A 128 1.42 -14.63 -5.70
CA MET A 128 0.29 -15.03 -4.85
C MET A 128 0.02 -16.53 -4.99
N MET A 129 0.11 -17.26 -3.87
CA MET A 129 -0.44 -18.61 -3.73
C MET A 129 -1.75 -18.46 -2.94
N GLY A 130 -2.84 -18.14 -3.65
CA GLY A 130 -4.14 -17.79 -3.05
C GLY A 130 -4.29 -16.29 -2.74
N GLY A 131 -5.52 -15.85 -2.46
CA GLY A 131 -5.87 -14.44 -2.26
C GLY A 131 -6.79 -13.86 -3.36
N ARG A 132 -7.11 -12.57 -3.26
CA ARG A 132 -7.93 -11.86 -4.25
C ARG A 132 -7.34 -10.50 -4.58
N LEU A 133 -7.23 -10.23 -5.87
CA LEU A 133 -6.94 -8.92 -6.45
C LEU A 133 -8.13 -8.51 -7.31
N TRP A 134 -8.84 -7.44 -6.92
CA TRP A 134 -10.14 -7.12 -7.52
C TRP A 134 -10.04 -6.37 -8.86
N GLU A 135 -8.93 -5.70 -9.13
CA GLU A 135 -8.67 -5.08 -10.43
C GLU A 135 -7.17 -4.76 -10.54
N MET A 136 -6.53 -5.16 -11.64
CA MET A 136 -5.15 -4.80 -11.93
C MET A 136 -5.12 -3.88 -13.15
N ARG A 137 -4.82 -2.60 -12.93
CA ARG A 137 -4.56 -1.64 -14.01
C ARG A 137 -3.08 -1.32 -14.05
N VAL A 138 -2.37 -1.87 -15.05
CA VAL A 138 -0.99 -1.53 -15.35
C VAL A 138 -1.01 -0.33 -16.29
N GLY A 139 -0.75 0.86 -15.76
CA GLY A 139 -0.59 2.06 -16.58
C GLY A 139 0.87 2.23 -16.99
N VAL A 140 1.18 1.98 -18.27
CA VAL A 140 2.46 2.44 -18.84
C VAL A 140 2.28 3.91 -19.20
N VAL A 141 2.70 4.83 -18.33
CA VAL A 141 2.83 6.25 -18.70
C VAL A 141 4.15 6.38 -19.45
N GLY A 142 4.09 6.37 -20.78
CA GLY A 142 5.24 6.65 -21.63
C GLY A 142 5.74 8.08 -21.40
N GLY A 143 7.06 8.23 -21.24
CA GLY A 143 7.74 9.52 -21.19
C GLY A 143 7.87 10.17 -22.56
#